data_AF-U1QAX8-F1
#
_entry.id   AF-U1QAX8-F1
#
_cell.length_a   1.000
_cell.length_b   1.000
_cell.length_c   1.000
_cell.angle_alpha   90.00
_cell.angle_beta   90.00
_cell.angle_gamma   90.00
#
_symmetry.space_group_name_H-M   'P 1'
#
loop_
_entity.id
_entity.type
_entity.pdbx_description
1 polymer ?
#
loop_
_entity_poly.entity_id
_entity_poly.type
_entity_poly.pdbx_seq_one_letter_code
_entity_poly.pdbx_strand_id
1 'polypeptide(L)'
;MNRARTHNEETTDMTHETPEPTAEWDKVFPRSDAVDREKVAFRTRFGITLVADLYRPKGAEGELPALAVAGPFGAVKEQCSGLYAQTMAERGYLTIAFDPSFTGESGGEPRYMNSPDINIEDFQAAVDFLSVRDDVDPGRIGIIGICGWGGMALAAAAADPRIRATVASTMYDMSRVAAKGYFDSADSVQERNRTRASVAAQRTADYRSGVYAMAGGVVDPLPGDAPPSSRTTTTTTRSRAATTPGP
;
A
#
# COMPACT_ATOMS: atom_id res chain seq x y z
N MET A 1 -29.56 -5.58 -43.79
CA MET A 1 -28.08 -5.56 -43.65
C MET A 1 -27.75 -5.49 -42.16
N ASN A 2 -27.49 -6.64 -41.55
CA ASN A 2 -27.10 -6.76 -40.15
C ASN A 2 -25.59 -6.55 -40.06
N ARG A 3 -25.12 -5.42 -39.52
CA ARG A 3 -23.69 -5.24 -39.20
C ARG A 3 -23.43 -5.95 -37.87
N ALA A 4 -22.87 -7.15 -37.94
CA ALA A 4 -22.30 -7.82 -36.78
C ALA A 4 -21.21 -6.92 -36.17
N ARG A 5 -21.41 -6.49 -34.91
CA ARG A 5 -20.34 -5.93 -34.09
C ARG A 5 -19.41 -7.07 -33.71
N THR A 6 -18.28 -7.18 -34.38
CA THR A 6 -17.13 -7.95 -33.91
C THR A 6 -16.69 -7.34 -32.58
N HIS A 7 -16.94 -8.02 -31.46
CA HIS A 7 -16.27 -7.72 -30.20
C HIS A 7 -14.80 -8.11 -30.40
N ASN A 8 -13.91 -7.13 -30.46
CA ASN A 8 -12.49 -7.39 -30.22
C ASN A 8 -12.38 -7.70 -28.72
N GLU A 9 -12.15 -8.97 -28.39
CA GLU A 9 -11.68 -9.36 -27.05
C GLU A 9 -10.22 -8.93 -26.93
N GLU A 10 -9.98 -7.65 -26.64
CA GLU A 10 -8.69 -7.20 -26.12
C GLU A 10 -8.56 -7.75 -24.69
N THR A 11 -8.07 -8.99 -24.56
CA THR A 11 -7.73 -9.57 -23.28
C THR A 11 -6.41 -8.97 -22.80
N THR A 12 -6.47 -8.14 -21.76
CA THR A 12 -5.26 -7.68 -21.05
C THR A 12 -4.62 -8.88 -20.35
N ASP A 13 -3.34 -9.13 -20.62
CA ASP A 13 -2.55 -10.16 -19.95
C ASP A 13 -2.44 -9.86 -18.44
N MET A 14 -2.84 -10.84 -17.62
CA MET A 14 -2.81 -10.80 -16.15
C MET A 14 -1.70 -11.69 -15.58
N THR A 15 -0.77 -12.19 -16.40
CA THR A 15 0.37 -12.95 -15.90
C THR A 15 1.30 -12.05 -15.09
N HIS A 16 1.89 -12.61 -14.02
CA HIS A 16 2.76 -11.90 -13.10
C HIS A 16 4.10 -12.62 -13.03
N GLU A 17 5.19 -11.91 -13.30
CA GLU A 17 6.51 -12.42 -12.96
C GLU A 17 6.62 -12.47 -11.42
N THR A 18 6.98 -13.64 -10.90
CA THR A 18 7.25 -13.81 -9.48
C THR A 18 8.44 -12.92 -9.11
N PRO A 19 8.29 -11.99 -8.16
CA PRO A 19 9.39 -11.11 -7.81
C PRO A 19 10.56 -11.89 -7.20
N GLU A 20 11.78 -11.47 -7.51
CA GLU A 20 12.99 -12.12 -7.00
C GLU A 20 12.99 -12.20 -5.46
N PRO A 21 13.31 -13.38 -4.88
CA PRO A 21 13.44 -13.55 -3.45
C PRO A 21 14.51 -12.61 -2.90
N THR A 22 14.23 -11.99 -1.75
CA THR A 22 15.27 -11.31 -0.97
C THR A 22 16.12 -12.36 -0.23
N ALA A 23 17.43 -12.37 -0.51
CA ALA A 23 18.37 -13.35 0.08
C ALA A 23 18.58 -13.15 1.59
N GLU A 24 18.52 -11.91 2.05
CA GLU A 24 18.62 -11.54 3.46
C GLU A 24 17.31 -10.97 4.00
N TRP A 25 17.12 -11.07 5.31
CA TRP A 25 15.95 -10.53 6.00
C TRP A 25 16.02 -8.99 6.03
N ASP A 26 15.15 -8.34 5.26
CA ASP A 26 15.17 -6.90 5.00
C ASP A 26 14.11 -6.11 5.79
N LYS A 27 13.52 -6.73 6.81
CA LYS A 27 12.45 -6.13 7.63
C LYS A 27 13.02 -5.45 8.88
N VAL A 28 12.34 -4.42 9.36
CA VAL A 28 12.74 -3.68 10.57
C VAL A 28 12.34 -4.38 11.88
N PHE A 29 11.84 -5.62 11.79
CA PHE A 29 11.41 -6.45 12.89
C PHE A 29 12.00 -7.86 12.73
N PRO A 30 12.19 -8.64 13.81
CA PRO A 30 12.75 -9.99 13.71
C PRO A 30 11.86 -10.94 12.91
N ARG A 31 12.51 -11.86 12.19
CA ARG A 31 11.82 -12.98 11.52
C ARG A 31 11.20 -13.92 12.56
N SER A 32 9.98 -14.37 12.31
CA SER A 32 9.33 -15.42 13.09
C SER A 32 9.67 -16.81 12.57
N ASP A 33 9.97 -17.73 13.47
CA ASP A 33 10.18 -19.15 13.13
C ASP A 33 8.86 -19.91 12.94
N ALA A 34 7.72 -19.34 13.34
CA ALA A 34 6.39 -19.97 13.25
C ALA A 34 5.71 -19.78 11.88
N VAL A 35 6.32 -19.00 10.98
CA VAL A 35 5.70 -18.52 9.75
C VAL A 35 6.64 -18.70 8.56
N ASP A 36 6.11 -19.15 7.44
CA ASP A 36 6.78 -19.11 6.14
C ASP A 36 6.49 -17.78 5.45
N ARG A 37 7.51 -17.17 4.86
CA ARG A 37 7.37 -15.93 4.08
C ARG A 37 7.77 -16.19 2.64
N GLU A 38 6.96 -15.70 1.72
CA GLU A 38 7.26 -15.61 0.30
C GLU A 38 6.97 -14.20 -0.23
N LYS A 39 7.64 -13.81 -1.32
CA LYS A 39 7.32 -12.58 -2.03
C LYS A 39 6.36 -12.92 -3.17
N VAL A 40 5.30 -12.14 -3.31
CA VAL A 40 4.28 -12.33 -4.35
C VAL A 40 4.02 -11.01 -5.08
N ALA A 41 3.43 -11.10 -6.26
CA ALA A 41 2.96 -9.94 -7.00
C ALA A 41 1.56 -10.17 -7.55
N PHE A 42 0.80 -9.08 -7.64
CA PHE A 42 -0.54 -9.05 -8.20
C PHE A 42 -0.82 -7.69 -8.85
N ARG A 43 -1.75 -7.64 -9.82
CA ARG A 43 -1.99 -6.44 -10.62
C ARG A 43 -3.33 -5.79 -10.29
N THR A 44 -3.34 -4.47 -10.20
CA THR A 44 -4.55 -3.66 -10.02
C THR A 44 -5.30 -3.47 -11.33
N ARG A 45 -6.58 -3.07 -11.28
CA ARG A 45 -7.33 -2.71 -12.50
C ARG A 45 -6.78 -1.48 -13.22
N PHE A 46 -5.96 -0.67 -12.55
CA PHE A 46 -5.20 0.43 -13.16
C PHE A 46 -3.91 -0.02 -13.86
N GLY A 47 -3.64 -1.33 -13.91
CA GLY A 47 -2.48 -1.89 -14.60
C GLY A 47 -1.17 -1.75 -13.84
N ILE A 48 -1.23 -1.45 -12.54
CA ILE A 48 -0.04 -1.35 -11.69
C ILE A 48 0.18 -2.71 -11.03
N THR A 49 1.38 -3.26 -11.15
CA THR A 49 1.77 -4.47 -10.43
C THR A 49 2.22 -4.09 -9.02
N LEU A 50 1.55 -4.65 -8.01
CA LEU A 50 1.92 -4.51 -6.61
C LEU A 50 2.76 -5.71 -6.16
N VAL A 51 3.72 -5.45 -5.28
CA VAL A 51 4.57 -6.46 -4.64
C VAL A 51 4.20 -6.57 -3.17
N ALA A 52 4.07 -7.79 -2.68
CA ALA A 52 3.72 -8.08 -1.31
C ALA A 52 4.58 -9.16 -0.69
N ASP A 53 4.66 -9.15 0.63
CA ASP A 53 5.16 -10.23 1.45
C ASP A 53 3.97 -11.04 1.95
N LEU A 54 3.90 -12.29 1.52
CA LEU A 54 2.94 -13.26 2.02
C LEU A 54 3.54 -14.00 3.20
N TYR A 55 2.75 -14.11 4.26
CA TYR A 55 3.08 -14.80 5.50
C TYR A 55 2.05 -15.91 5.73
N ARG A 56 2.51 -17.16 5.78
CA ARG A 56 1.68 -18.36 6.00
C ARG A 56 2.11 -19.07 7.28
N PRO A 57 1.19 -19.46 8.18
CA PRO A 57 1.55 -20.22 9.37
C PRO A 57 2.18 -21.57 8.97
N LYS A 58 3.30 -21.94 9.59
CA LYS A 58 3.95 -23.23 9.31
C LYS A 58 3.06 -24.39 9.71
N GLY A 59 3.02 -25.42 8.87
CA GLY A 59 2.22 -26.63 9.12
C GLY A 59 0.70 -26.42 9.01
N ALA A 60 0.25 -25.26 8.55
CA ALA A 60 -1.16 -25.05 8.25
C ALA A 60 -1.61 -25.90 7.04
N GLU A 61 -2.73 -26.58 7.20
CA GLU A 61 -3.37 -27.41 6.18
C GLU A 61 -4.73 -26.84 5.79
N GLY A 62 -5.12 -27.03 4.53
CA GLY A 62 -6.39 -26.53 3.99
C GLY A 62 -6.43 -25.03 3.75
N GLU A 63 -7.63 -24.54 3.50
CA GLU A 63 -7.94 -23.13 3.26
C GLU A 63 -7.91 -22.32 4.57
N LEU A 64 -7.23 -21.17 4.54
CA LEU A 64 -7.07 -20.28 5.69
C LEU A 64 -7.93 -19.01 5.55
N PRO A 65 -8.42 -18.44 6.67
CA PRO A 65 -8.87 -17.05 6.65
C PRO A 65 -7.68 -16.15 6.30
N ALA A 66 -7.92 -15.13 5.47
CA ALA A 66 -6.85 -14.28 4.96
C ALA A 66 -7.00 -12.80 5.29
N LEU A 67 -5.87 -12.10 5.40
CA LEU A 67 -5.81 -10.66 5.68
C LEU A 67 -4.86 -9.93 4.73
N ALA A 68 -5.34 -8.88 4.07
CA ALA A 68 -4.47 -7.92 3.38
C ALA A 68 -4.16 -6.73 4.31
N VAL A 69 -2.89 -6.35 4.41
CA VAL A 69 -2.40 -5.35 5.36
C VAL A 69 -1.62 -4.26 4.63
N ALA A 70 -1.96 -3.00 4.86
CA ALA A 70 -1.21 -1.87 4.32
C ALA A 70 -1.18 -0.65 5.25
N GLY A 71 -0.17 0.19 5.01
CA GLY A 71 0.11 1.40 5.77
C GLY A 71 1.25 1.25 6.79
N PRO A 72 1.72 2.36 7.39
CA PRO A 72 1.26 3.75 7.24
C PRO A 72 1.39 4.37 5.85
N PHE A 73 0.73 5.52 5.64
CA PHE A 73 0.89 6.27 4.40
C PHE A 73 2.34 6.76 4.25
N GLY A 74 2.97 6.46 3.09
CA GLY A 74 4.39 6.73 2.83
C GLY A 74 5.37 5.68 3.39
N ALA A 75 4.86 4.62 4.02
CA ALA A 75 5.64 3.46 4.47
C ALA A 75 5.65 2.35 3.43
N VAL A 76 6.52 1.35 3.64
CA VAL A 76 6.64 0.13 2.81
C VAL A 76 6.38 -1.12 3.65
N LYS A 77 6.11 -2.25 2.99
CA LYS A 77 5.77 -3.54 3.62
C LYS A 77 6.85 -4.05 4.58
N GLU A 78 8.10 -3.64 4.40
CA GLU A 78 9.22 -3.97 5.29
C GLU A 78 9.09 -3.40 6.71
N GLN A 79 8.15 -2.48 6.93
CA GLN A 79 7.96 -1.72 8.15
C GLN A 79 6.76 -2.23 8.97
N CYS A 80 5.80 -1.36 9.26
CA CYS A 80 4.73 -1.66 10.21
C CYS A 80 3.72 -2.69 9.68
N SER A 81 3.33 -2.60 8.40
CA SER A 81 2.39 -3.55 7.79
C SER A 81 2.94 -4.98 7.79
N GLY A 82 4.23 -5.17 7.47
CA GLY A 82 4.88 -6.48 7.56
C GLY A 82 4.87 -7.06 8.97
N LEU A 83 5.10 -6.24 10.00
CA LEU A 83 5.05 -6.68 11.39
C LEU A 83 3.62 -7.14 11.76
N TYR A 84 2.61 -6.37 11.36
CA TYR A 84 1.20 -6.76 11.56
C TYR A 84 0.86 -8.06 10.83
N ALA A 85 1.27 -8.19 9.57
CA ALA A 85 1.04 -9.39 8.78
C ALA A 85 1.71 -10.63 9.42
N GLN A 86 3.01 -10.56 9.74
CA GLN A 86 3.71 -11.66 10.42
C GLN A 86 3.02 -12.05 11.74
N THR A 87 2.67 -11.06 12.57
CA THR A 87 2.00 -11.29 13.88
C THR A 87 0.63 -11.94 13.70
N MET A 88 -0.11 -11.59 12.65
CA MET A 88 -1.40 -12.19 12.37
C MET A 88 -1.25 -13.60 11.76
N ALA A 89 -0.18 -13.85 11.01
CA ALA A 89 0.14 -15.20 10.54
C ALA A 89 0.52 -16.13 11.69
N GLU A 90 1.24 -15.65 12.70
CA GLU A 90 1.48 -16.40 13.95
C GLU A 90 0.17 -16.78 14.67
N ARG A 91 -0.94 -16.10 14.37
CA ARG A 91 -2.27 -16.34 14.94
C ARG A 91 -3.20 -17.15 14.03
N GLY A 92 -2.66 -17.77 12.97
CA GLY A 92 -3.40 -18.71 12.11
C GLY A 92 -4.09 -18.10 10.90
N TYR A 93 -3.72 -16.89 10.48
CA TYR A 93 -4.20 -16.28 9.23
C TYR A 93 -3.17 -16.42 8.11
N LEU A 94 -3.60 -16.57 6.87
CA LEU A 94 -2.72 -16.25 5.73
C LEU A 94 -2.74 -14.74 5.55
N THR A 95 -1.59 -14.08 5.49
CA THR A 95 -1.58 -12.61 5.39
C THR A 95 -0.67 -12.12 4.30
N ILE A 96 -1.01 -10.98 3.71
CA ILE A 96 -0.13 -10.25 2.81
C ILE A 96 0.07 -8.83 3.34
N ALA A 97 1.32 -8.39 3.43
CA ALA A 97 1.66 -6.97 3.56
C ALA A 97 2.14 -6.47 2.19
N PHE A 98 1.43 -5.52 1.59
CA PHE A 98 1.74 -5.05 0.23
C PHE A 98 2.31 -3.63 0.22
N ASP A 99 3.19 -3.39 -0.75
CA ASP A 99 3.61 -2.05 -1.12
C ASP A 99 2.51 -1.42 -1.99
N PRO A 100 2.00 -0.23 -1.64
CA PRO A 100 1.02 0.46 -2.47
C PRO A 100 1.54 0.82 -3.87
N SER A 101 0.62 1.11 -4.78
CA SER A 101 0.91 1.66 -6.11
C SER A 101 1.92 2.82 -6.00
N PHE A 102 2.89 2.86 -6.93
CA PHE A 102 3.95 3.88 -7.03
C PHE A 102 5.00 3.87 -5.90
N THR A 103 4.92 2.95 -4.93
CA THR A 103 5.79 2.94 -3.74
C THR A 103 6.52 1.62 -3.56
N GLY A 104 7.55 1.60 -2.71
CA GLY A 104 8.29 0.38 -2.37
C GLY A 104 8.82 -0.37 -3.59
N GLU A 105 8.63 -1.69 -3.59
CA GLU A 105 8.95 -2.58 -4.71
C GLU A 105 7.82 -2.66 -5.77
N SER A 106 6.64 -2.11 -5.48
CA SER A 106 5.53 -2.05 -6.43
C SER A 106 5.84 -1.13 -7.60
N GLY A 107 5.27 -1.43 -8.76
CA GLY A 107 5.42 -0.64 -9.98
C GLY A 107 4.67 0.69 -9.96
N GLY A 108 4.55 1.29 -11.14
CA GLY A 108 3.87 2.57 -11.36
C GLY A 108 4.84 3.74 -11.46
N GLU A 109 4.59 4.61 -12.43
CA GLU A 109 5.33 5.84 -12.67
C GLU A 109 4.37 7.03 -12.87
N PRO A 110 4.74 8.24 -12.42
CA PRO A 110 5.95 8.57 -11.66
C PRO A 110 5.99 7.93 -10.26
N ARG A 111 7.18 7.60 -9.74
CA ARG A 111 7.36 7.11 -8.36
C ARG A 111 6.79 8.08 -7.31
N TYR A 112 6.36 7.50 -6.19
CA TYR A 112 5.88 8.19 -4.99
C TYR A 112 4.65 9.09 -5.18
N MET A 113 3.80 8.72 -6.14
CA MET A 113 2.49 9.33 -6.33
C MET A 113 1.44 8.67 -5.44
N ASN A 114 0.39 9.40 -5.11
CA ASN A 114 -0.76 8.84 -4.40
C ASN A 114 -2.08 9.33 -5.01
N SER A 115 -3.09 8.49 -4.94
CA SER A 115 -4.47 8.82 -5.24
C SER A 115 -5.38 7.99 -4.34
N PRO A 116 -6.38 8.59 -3.66
CA PRO A 116 -7.33 7.81 -2.86
C PRO A 116 -8.00 6.69 -3.67
N ASP A 117 -8.41 6.95 -4.91
CA ASP A 117 -9.07 5.95 -5.76
C ASP A 117 -8.14 4.78 -6.10
N ILE A 118 -6.87 5.07 -6.40
CA ILE A 118 -5.87 4.02 -6.70
C ILE A 118 -5.56 3.23 -5.43
N ASN A 119 -5.40 3.88 -4.29
CA ASN A 119 -5.06 3.21 -3.04
C ASN A 119 -6.23 2.37 -2.48
N ILE A 120 -7.48 2.78 -2.73
CA ILE A 120 -8.67 1.95 -2.44
C ILE A 120 -8.66 0.72 -3.35
N GLU A 121 -8.40 0.90 -4.64
CA GLU A 121 -8.28 -0.18 -5.61
C GLU A 121 -7.12 -1.14 -5.27
N ASP A 122 -6.00 -0.65 -4.72
CA ASP A 122 -4.88 -1.50 -4.27
C ASP A 122 -5.36 -2.55 -3.24
N PHE A 123 -6.24 -2.17 -2.31
CA PHE A 123 -6.85 -3.12 -1.38
C PHE A 123 -7.78 -4.11 -2.10
N GLN A 124 -8.57 -3.64 -3.06
CA GLN A 124 -9.46 -4.51 -3.83
C GLN A 124 -8.67 -5.54 -4.67
N ALA A 125 -7.55 -5.11 -5.26
CA ALA A 125 -6.63 -6.00 -5.98
C ALA A 125 -5.95 -7.00 -5.05
N ALA A 126 -5.61 -6.60 -3.82
CA ALA A 126 -5.10 -7.52 -2.81
C ALA A 126 -6.16 -8.58 -2.44
N VAL A 127 -7.44 -8.19 -2.37
CA VAL A 127 -8.57 -9.11 -2.18
C VAL A 127 -8.78 -10.00 -3.40
N ASP A 128 -8.65 -9.49 -4.62
CA ASP A 128 -8.71 -10.28 -5.86
C ASP A 128 -7.66 -11.41 -5.82
N PHE A 129 -6.42 -11.07 -5.52
CA PHE A 129 -5.32 -12.02 -5.40
C PHE A 129 -5.61 -13.10 -4.34
N LEU A 130 -6.05 -12.71 -3.15
CA LEU A 130 -6.36 -13.66 -2.09
C LEU A 130 -7.57 -14.55 -2.43
N SER A 131 -8.55 -14.04 -3.17
CA SER A 131 -9.80 -14.75 -3.46
C SER A 131 -9.64 -15.93 -4.42
N VAL A 132 -8.53 -16.01 -5.15
CA VAL A 132 -8.30 -17.05 -6.17
C VAL A 132 -7.17 -18.00 -5.78
N ARG A 133 -6.65 -17.90 -4.55
CA ARG A 133 -5.63 -18.82 -4.04
C ARG A 133 -6.28 -20.10 -3.52
N ASP A 134 -5.66 -21.23 -3.82
CA ASP A 134 -6.11 -22.55 -3.38
C ASP A 134 -5.97 -22.79 -1.86
N ASP A 135 -5.17 -21.96 -1.17
CA ASP A 135 -4.92 -22.05 0.28
C ASP A 135 -5.65 -20.97 1.11
N VAL A 136 -6.61 -20.26 0.50
CA VAL A 136 -7.41 -19.21 1.13
C VAL A 136 -8.89 -19.54 1.00
N ASP A 137 -9.66 -19.38 2.08
CA ASP A 137 -11.13 -19.42 2.01
C ASP A 137 -11.63 -18.05 1.50
N PRO A 138 -12.17 -17.93 0.27
CA PRO A 138 -12.61 -16.65 -0.28
C PRO A 138 -13.80 -16.06 0.49
N GLY A 139 -14.51 -16.87 1.28
CA GLY A 139 -15.56 -16.45 2.19
C GLY A 139 -15.04 -15.80 3.47
N ARG A 140 -13.73 -15.80 3.74
CA ARG A 140 -13.10 -15.35 5.00
C ARG A 140 -11.90 -14.42 4.79
N ILE A 141 -12.05 -13.46 3.89
CA ILE A 141 -11.04 -12.42 3.64
C ILE A 141 -11.37 -11.14 4.41
N GLY A 142 -10.39 -10.57 5.10
CA GLY A 142 -10.48 -9.25 5.73
C GLY A 142 -9.29 -8.37 5.38
N ILE A 143 -9.31 -7.12 5.84
CA ILE A 143 -8.22 -6.16 5.62
C ILE A 143 -7.86 -5.36 6.86
N ILE A 144 -6.60 -4.92 6.95
CA ILE A 144 -6.09 -4.05 8.01
C ILE A 144 -5.46 -2.81 7.37
N GLY A 145 -6.02 -1.64 7.67
CA GLY A 145 -5.47 -0.34 7.29
C GLY A 145 -4.83 0.37 8.48
N ILE A 146 -3.56 0.73 8.36
CA ILE A 146 -2.78 1.38 9.42
C ILE A 146 -2.59 2.87 9.11
N CYS A 147 -2.85 3.74 10.08
CA CYS A 147 -2.65 5.18 9.94
C CYS A 147 -3.49 5.76 8.79
N GLY A 148 -2.88 6.49 7.83
CA GLY A 148 -3.61 7.00 6.66
C GLY A 148 -4.32 5.92 5.84
N TRP A 149 -3.81 4.68 5.84
CA TRP A 149 -4.45 3.55 5.15
C TRP A 149 -5.71 3.03 5.85
N GLY A 150 -5.97 3.44 7.10
CA GLY A 150 -7.22 3.11 7.79
C GLY A 150 -8.44 3.69 7.09
N GLY A 151 -8.34 4.93 6.56
CA GLY A 151 -9.42 5.55 5.78
C GLY A 151 -9.68 4.80 4.46
N MET A 152 -8.61 4.40 3.77
CA MET A 152 -8.68 3.66 2.52
C MET A 152 -9.24 2.27 2.72
N ALA A 153 -8.88 1.60 3.81
CA ALA A 153 -9.45 0.29 4.17
C ALA A 153 -10.96 0.37 4.40
N LEU A 154 -11.44 1.39 5.13
CA LEU A 154 -12.89 1.59 5.32
C LEU A 154 -13.62 1.86 4.00
N ALA A 155 -13.04 2.66 3.12
CA ALA A 155 -13.62 2.95 1.81
C ALA A 155 -13.64 1.70 0.90
N ALA A 156 -12.57 0.90 0.89
CA ALA A 156 -12.51 -0.36 0.16
C ALA A 156 -13.57 -1.35 0.68
N ALA A 157 -13.70 -1.51 1.99
CA ALA A 157 -14.71 -2.36 2.61
C ALA A 157 -16.15 -1.93 2.30
N ALA A 158 -16.39 -0.63 2.18
CA ALA A 158 -17.69 -0.10 1.78
C ALA A 158 -18.01 -0.39 0.30
N ALA A 159 -16.98 -0.47 -0.57
CA ALA A 159 -17.14 -0.68 -2.00
C ALA A 159 -17.11 -2.17 -2.41
N ASP A 160 -16.44 -3.04 -1.65
CA ASP A 160 -16.23 -4.44 -1.98
C ASP A 160 -16.84 -5.39 -0.93
N PRO A 161 -17.98 -6.04 -1.23
CA PRO A 161 -18.69 -6.89 -0.29
C PRO A 161 -17.97 -8.23 0.00
N ARG A 162 -16.88 -8.55 -0.71
CA ARG A 162 -16.05 -9.73 -0.42
C ARG A 162 -15.24 -9.54 0.86
N ILE A 163 -14.95 -8.28 1.23
CA ILE A 163 -14.26 -7.94 2.47
C ILE A 163 -15.19 -8.18 3.66
N ARG A 164 -14.93 -9.24 4.43
CA ARG A 164 -15.79 -9.67 5.54
C ARG A 164 -15.52 -8.95 6.85
N ALA A 165 -14.31 -8.46 7.02
CA ALA A 165 -13.90 -7.72 8.20
C ALA A 165 -12.87 -6.65 7.83
N THR A 166 -12.90 -5.53 8.53
CA THR A 166 -11.94 -4.45 8.35
C THR A 166 -11.51 -3.90 9.69
N VAL A 167 -10.21 -3.70 9.86
CA VAL A 167 -9.62 -3.06 11.04
C VAL A 167 -8.89 -1.80 10.61
N ALA A 168 -9.23 -0.68 11.24
CA ALA A 168 -8.52 0.58 11.09
C ALA A 168 -7.69 0.84 12.37
N SER A 169 -6.37 0.87 12.25
CA SER A 169 -5.45 1.07 13.39
C SER A 169 -4.84 2.46 13.36
N THR A 170 -5.00 3.23 14.44
CA THR A 170 -4.51 4.62 14.59
C THR A 170 -4.83 5.53 13.38
N MET A 171 -6.04 5.38 12.85
CA MET A 171 -6.39 5.95 11.56
C MET A 171 -6.55 7.48 11.57
N TYR A 172 -6.37 8.09 10.40
CA TYR A 172 -6.88 9.43 10.11
C TYR A 172 -7.42 9.49 8.68
N ASP A 173 -8.42 10.35 8.46
CA ASP A 173 -8.94 10.64 7.13
C ASP A 173 -8.00 11.60 6.41
N MET A 174 -7.25 11.08 5.44
CA MET A 174 -6.29 11.85 4.66
C MET A 174 -6.92 13.00 3.89
N SER A 175 -8.12 12.80 3.34
CA SER A 175 -8.83 13.83 2.58
C SER A 175 -9.25 14.97 3.51
N ARG A 176 -9.75 14.65 4.71
CA ARG A 176 -10.05 15.66 5.73
C ARG A 176 -8.80 16.38 6.20
N VAL A 177 -7.70 15.68 6.48
CA VAL A 177 -6.44 16.30 6.89
C VAL A 177 -5.87 17.19 5.78
N ALA A 178 -5.94 16.79 4.52
CA ALA A 178 -5.52 17.63 3.40
C ALA A 178 -6.41 18.88 3.26
N ALA A 179 -7.71 18.76 3.55
CA ALA A 179 -8.66 19.86 3.43
C ALA A 179 -8.70 20.80 4.64
N LYS A 180 -8.42 20.31 5.84
CA LYS A 180 -8.66 21.03 7.11
C LYS A 180 -7.47 20.98 8.08
N GLY A 181 -6.38 20.31 7.74
CA GLY A 181 -5.26 20.08 8.65
C GLY A 181 -5.58 19.05 9.73
N TYR A 182 -4.56 18.68 10.51
CA TYR A 182 -4.76 17.84 11.69
C TYR A 182 -5.64 18.55 12.71
N PHE A 183 -6.59 17.81 13.27
CA PHE A 183 -7.58 18.32 14.24
C PHE A 183 -8.32 19.58 13.75
N ASP A 184 -8.53 19.68 12.43
CA ASP A 184 -9.17 20.82 11.75
C ASP A 184 -8.46 22.18 12.01
N SER A 185 -7.18 22.17 12.37
CA SER A 185 -6.37 23.37 12.66
C SER A 185 -6.27 24.37 11.50
N ALA A 186 -6.54 23.92 10.28
CA ALA A 186 -6.56 24.72 9.06
C ALA A 186 -7.98 24.83 8.46
N ASP A 187 -9.06 24.65 9.24
CA ASP A 187 -10.45 24.78 8.79
C ASP A 187 -10.90 26.25 8.62
N SER A 188 -10.10 27.05 7.91
CA SER A 188 -10.48 28.40 7.46
C SER A 188 -10.39 28.52 5.94
N VAL A 189 -11.21 29.42 5.37
CA VAL A 189 -11.17 29.71 3.93
C VAL A 189 -9.77 30.18 3.52
N GLN A 190 -9.13 30.99 4.35
CA GLN A 190 -7.83 31.58 4.13
C GLN A 190 -6.73 30.51 4.07
N GLU A 191 -6.67 29.62 5.06
CA GLU A 191 -5.70 28.53 5.08
C GLU A 191 -5.94 27.55 3.93
N ARG A 192 -7.19 27.15 3.67
CA ARG A 192 -7.51 26.28 2.53
C ARG A 192 -7.10 26.87 1.20
N ASN A 193 -7.37 28.15 0.99
CA ASN A 193 -6.98 28.84 -0.24
C ASN A 193 -5.45 28.97 -0.35
N ARG A 194 -4.75 29.20 0.76
CA ARG A 194 -3.29 29.21 0.80
C ARG A 194 -2.70 27.86 0.42
N THR A 195 -3.20 26.76 0.99
CA THR A 195 -2.76 25.40 0.66
C THR A 195 -3.00 25.07 -0.82
N ARG A 196 -4.20 25.38 -1.34
CA ARG A 196 -4.52 25.18 -2.77
C ARG A 196 -3.60 25.97 -3.69
N ALA A 197 -3.33 27.24 -3.36
CA ALA A 197 -2.42 28.09 -4.12
C ALA A 197 -0.98 27.53 -4.10
N SER A 198 -0.52 27.05 -2.94
CA SER A 198 0.79 26.41 -2.78
C SER A 198 0.92 25.16 -3.66
N VAL A 199 -0.08 24.25 -3.60
CA VAL A 199 -0.10 23.03 -4.44
C VAL A 199 -0.14 23.38 -5.93
N ALA A 200 -0.94 24.36 -6.35
CA ALA A 200 -1.00 24.79 -7.74
C ALA A 200 0.32 25.40 -8.23
N ALA A 201 0.98 26.19 -7.38
CA ALA A 201 2.29 26.76 -7.67
C ALA A 201 3.36 25.65 -7.79
N GLN A 202 3.37 24.67 -6.87
CA GLN A 202 4.28 23.53 -6.92
C GLN A 202 4.11 22.73 -8.22
N ARG A 203 2.87 22.38 -8.58
CA ARG A 203 2.59 21.66 -9.84
C ARG A 203 3.13 22.40 -11.07
N THR A 204 3.00 23.73 -11.07
CA THR A 204 3.53 24.56 -12.16
C THR A 204 5.06 24.56 -12.17
N ALA A 205 5.69 24.59 -11.00
CA ALA A 205 7.14 24.52 -10.86
C ALA A 205 7.69 23.15 -11.31
N ASP A 206 7.08 22.05 -10.86
CA ASP A 206 7.45 20.67 -11.23
C ASP A 206 7.39 20.46 -12.74
N TYR A 207 6.32 20.96 -13.38
CA TYR A 207 6.16 20.80 -14.83
C TYR A 207 7.16 21.65 -15.62
N ARG A 208 7.58 22.80 -15.08
CA ARG A 208 8.63 23.63 -15.69
C ARG A 208 10.02 23.02 -15.53
N SER A 209 10.30 22.39 -14.39
CA SER A 209 11.59 21.77 -14.11
C SER A 209 11.75 20.39 -14.75
N GLY A 210 10.63 19.72 -15.06
CA GLY A 210 10.62 18.32 -15.48
C GLY A 210 10.89 17.35 -14.33
N VAL A 211 10.86 17.82 -13.08
CA VAL A 211 11.16 17.04 -11.87
C VAL A 211 10.05 17.27 -10.85
N TYR A 212 9.46 16.19 -10.36
CA TYR A 212 8.46 16.25 -9.29
C TYR A 212 9.13 16.42 -7.93
N ALA A 213 8.78 17.47 -7.20
CA ALA A 213 9.20 17.60 -5.81
C ALA A 213 8.51 16.56 -4.92
N MET A 214 9.28 15.90 -4.06
CA MET A 214 8.72 15.03 -3.04
C MET A 214 7.88 15.85 -2.06
N ALA A 215 6.64 15.43 -1.83
CA ALA A 215 5.83 16.00 -0.77
C ALA A 215 6.50 15.74 0.59
N GLY A 216 6.44 16.72 1.47
CA GLY A 216 6.97 16.61 2.82
C GLY A 216 6.32 15.47 3.60
N GLY A 217 7.14 14.78 4.40
CA GLY A 217 6.74 13.80 5.41
C GLY A 217 7.52 14.07 6.69
N VAL A 218 7.88 13.02 7.41
CA VAL A 218 8.75 13.09 8.60
C VAL A 218 9.94 14.04 8.32
N VAL A 219 10.13 15.02 9.20
CA VAL A 219 11.20 16.03 9.13
C VAL A 219 12.56 15.37 8.90
N ASP A 220 13.35 15.95 7.99
CA ASP A 220 14.71 15.56 7.69
C ASP A 220 15.67 16.75 7.91
N PRO A 221 16.71 16.63 8.76
CA PRO A 221 16.98 15.48 9.62
C PRO A 221 15.90 15.31 10.69
N LEU A 222 15.68 14.05 11.07
CA LEU A 222 14.90 13.73 12.26
C LEU A 222 15.55 14.42 13.48
N PRO A 223 14.77 15.14 14.31
CA PRO A 223 15.25 15.62 15.59
C PRO A 223 15.84 14.47 16.43
N GLY A 224 16.94 14.72 17.15
CA GLY A 224 17.63 13.66 17.92
C GLY A 224 16.77 12.99 19.00
N ASP A 225 15.71 13.68 19.43
CA ASP A 225 14.70 13.24 20.39
C ASP A 225 13.50 12.53 19.75
N ALA A 226 13.50 12.36 18.42
CA ALA A 226 12.39 11.72 17.74
C ALA A 226 12.22 10.26 18.23
N PRO A 227 10.97 9.82 18.48
CA PRO A 227 10.69 8.51 19.06
C PRO A 227 11.25 7.38 18.18
N PRO A 228 11.64 6.21 18.74
CA PRO A 228 12.26 5.13 17.98
C PRO A 228 11.48 4.69 16.74
N SER A 229 10.14 4.78 16.77
CA SER A 229 9.23 4.50 15.64
C SER A 229 9.40 5.45 14.45
N SER A 230 9.84 6.68 14.68
CA SER A 230 10.07 7.67 13.62
C SER A 230 11.41 7.45 12.90
N ARG A 231 12.41 6.87 13.58
CA ARG A 231 13.73 6.55 13.00
C ARG A 231 13.69 5.39 12.02
N THR A 232 12.72 4.49 12.17
CA THR A 232 12.52 3.31 11.31
C THR A 232 11.86 3.64 9.97
N THR A 233 11.20 4.80 9.87
CA THR A 233 10.45 5.19 8.67
C THR A 233 11.36 5.78 7.58
N THR A 234 12.44 6.46 7.94
CA THR A 234 13.27 7.24 6.99
C THR A 234 14.38 6.41 6.31
N THR A 235 14.99 5.45 7.00
CA THR A 235 16.17 4.71 6.50
C THR A 235 15.81 3.68 5.42
N THR A 236 14.72 2.91 5.61
CA THR A 236 14.32 1.85 4.67
C THR A 236 13.67 2.42 3.40
N THR A 237 12.87 3.47 3.53
CA THR A 237 12.21 4.11 2.37
C THR A 237 13.23 4.81 1.46
N ARG A 238 14.35 5.33 2.01
CA ARG A 238 15.45 5.94 1.22
C ARG A 238 16.45 4.95 0.63
N SER A 239 16.84 3.88 1.32
CA SER A 239 17.88 2.96 0.79
C SER A 239 17.46 2.29 -0.52
N ARG A 240 16.14 2.07 -0.71
CA ARG A 240 15.56 1.55 -1.95
C ARG A 240 15.17 2.62 -2.97
N ALA A 241 14.97 3.87 -2.56
CA ALA A 241 14.86 5.01 -3.48
C ALA A 241 16.20 5.34 -4.16
N ALA A 242 17.33 5.01 -3.51
CA ALA A 242 18.67 5.35 -3.97
C ALA A 242 19.38 4.23 -4.78
N THR A 243 18.75 3.07 -4.99
CA THR A 243 19.38 1.89 -5.61
C THR A 243 18.87 1.51 -7.00
N THR A 244 18.14 2.40 -7.69
CA THR A 244 17.91 2.22 -9.14
C THR A 244 19.21 2.56 -9.89
N PRO A 245 19.78 1.64 -10.70
CA PRO A 245 20.86 2.01 -11.60
C PRO A 245 20.31 3.01 -12.61
N GLY A 246 21.02 4.13 -12.79
CA GLY A 246 20.78 5.02 -13.92
C GLY A 246 20.97 4.28 -15.26
N PRO A 247 20.47 4.84 -16.37
CA PRO A 247 20.54 4.23 -17.69
C PRO A 247 21.96 3.86 -18.12
#